data_AF-A0A0V1C3E0-F1
#
_entry.id   AF-A0A0V1C3E0-F1
#
_cell.length_a   1.000
_cell.length_b   1.000
_cell.length_c   1.000
_cell.angle_alpha   90.00
_cell.angle_beta   90.00
_cell.angle_gamma   90.00
#
_symmetry.space_group_name_H-M   'P 1'
#
loop_
_entity.id
_entity.type
_entity.pdbx_description
1 polymer ?
#
loop_
_entity_poly.entity_id
_entity_poly.type
_entity_poly.pdbx_seq_one_letter_code
_entity_poly.pdbx_strand_id
1 'polypeptide(L)'
;LKKRSAEETKSILAIYDEEVSAASAVPSTSGHFPLFKRMKSTMYSHRSKRYLKLPEHRRDQQIPDAFRTTMAGEDFLLWQSASRHILVLATGSNIRLMATRRTWALDGTFKIVPQWYQQLFTIHAFLAGKLVLAVYCLCTDKDIPTYGFILSKSGITGNPQPQS
;
A
#
# COMPACT_ATOMS: atom_id res chain seq x y z
N LEU A 1 -5.83 -16.42 -20.17
CA LEU A 1 -6.72 -15.26 -19.94
C LEU A 1 -5.96 -14.12 -19.27
N LYS A 2 -5.41 -13.18 -20.05
CA LYS A 2 -5.14 -11.81 -19.59
C LYS A 2 -4.94 -10.89 -20.80
N LYS A 3 -6.02 -10.63 -21.55
CA LYS A 3 -6.09 -9.39 -22.33
C LYS A 3 -6.33 -8.28 -21.31
N ARG A 4 -5.25 -7.65 -20.84
CA ARG A 4 -5.35 -6.29 -20.30
C ARG A 4 -5.82 -5.41 -21.47
N SER A 5 -6.61 -4.38 -21.18
CA SER A 5 -7.07 -3.42 -22.19
C SER A 5 -5.92 -3.07 -23.14
N ALA A 6 -6.18 -3.16 -24.44
CA ALA A 6 -5.26 -2.78 -25.51
C ALA A 6 -5.31 -1.26 -25.80
N GLU A 7 -6.08 -0.49 -25.03
CA GLU A 7 -6.08 0.96 -25.15
C GLU A 7 -4.77 1.51 -24.59
N GLU A 8 -4.05 2.20 -25.47
CA GLU A 8 -2.87 2.96 -25.12
C GLU A 8 -3.27 4.10 -24.17
N THR A 9 -2.86 4.01 -22.91
CA THR A 9 -3.21 5.02 -21.91
C THR A 9 -2.50 6.34 -22.22
N LYS A 10 -3.25 7.37 -22.62
CA LYS A 10 -2.72 8.73 -22.75
C LYS A 10 -2.08 9.17 -21.43
N SER A 11 -0.88 9.75 -21.51
CA SER A 11 -0.23 10.32 -20.33
C SER A 11 -1.00 11.55 -19.83
N ILE A 12 -0.89 11.87 -18.54
CA ILE A 12 -1.52 13.07 -17.95
C ILE A 12 -1.08 14.35 -18.68
N LEU A 13 0.16 14.40 -19.17
CA LEU A 13 0.66 15.54 -19.96
C LEU A 13 -0.09 15.64 -21.30
N ALA A 14 -0.24 14.52 -22.01
CA ALA A 14 -0.93 14.51 -23.30
C ALA A 14 -2.40 14.95 -23.18
N ILE A 15 -3.08 14.51 -22.12
CA ILE A 15 -4.45 14.96 -21.81
C ILE A 15 -4.44 16.47 -21.53
N TYR A 16 -3.52 16.97 -20.72
CA TYR A 16 -3.44 18.39 -20.42
C TYR A 16 -3.23 19.26 -21.66
N ASP A 17 -2.29 18.87 -22.53
CA ASP A 17 -1.97 19.63 -23.75
C ASP A 17 -3.13 19.61 -24.77
N GLU A 18 -3.86 18.50 -24.87
CA GLU A 18 -5.07 18.36 -25.68
C GLU A 18 -6.17 19.31 -25.20
N GLU A 19 -6.46 19.33 -23.90
CA GLU A 19 -7.45 20.21 -23.29
C GLU A 19 -7.08 21.69 -23.41
N VAL A 20 -5.79 22.04 -23.20
CA VAL A 20 -5.31 23.41 -23.37
C VAL A 20 -5.39 23.85 -24.84
N SER A 21 -5.07 22.96 -25.78
CA SER A 21 -5.18 23.27 -27.21
C SER A 21 -6.64 23.49 -27.62
N ALA A 22 -7.56 22.65 -27.14
CA ALA A 22 -8.99 22.83 -27.37
C ALA A 22 -9.51 24.14 -26.77
N ALA A 23 -9.12 24.46 -25.54
CA ALA A 23 -9.55 25.69 -24.86
C ALA A 23 -8.91 26.96 -25.44
N SER A 24 -7.72 26.87 -26.04
CA SER A 24 -7.04 28.01 -26.67
C SER A 24 -7.60 28.38 -28.06
N ALA A 25 -8.46 27.52 -28.63
CA ALA A 25 -9.20 27.83 -29.85
C ALA A 25 -10.20 28.98 -29.67
N VAL A 26 -10.54 29.32 -28.42
CA VAL A 26 -11.34 30.50 -28.07
C VAL A 26 -10.40 31.69 -27.81
N PRO A 27 -10.48 32.80 -28.57
CA PRO A 27 -9.52 33.91 -28.48
C PRO A 27 -9.41 34.56 -27.09
N SER A 28 -10.50 34.56 -26.31
CA SER A 28 -10.55 35.14 -24.96
C SER A 28 -9.84 34.30 -23.89
N THR A 29 -9.52 33.03 -24.16
CA THR A 29 -8.89 32.09 -23.22
C THR A 29 -7.46 31.70 -23.62
N SER A 30 -7.02 32.09 -24.82
CA SER A 30 -5.65 31.90 -25.30
C SER A 30 -4.64 32.56 -24.35
N GLY A 31 -3.65 31.79 -23.89
CA GLY A 31 -2.59 32.27 -22.99
C GLY A 31 -2.94 32.31 -21.49
N HIS A 32 -4.15 31.92 -21.08
CA HIS A 32 -4.57 31.95 -19.66
C HIS A 32 -4.14 30.71 -18.85
N PHE A 33 -3.66 29.65 -19.52
CA PHE A 33 -3.34 28.39 -18.88
C PHE A 33 -1.89 28.35 -18.38
N PRO A 34 -1.65 27.97 -17.10
CA PRO A 34 -0.30 27.86 -16.56
C PRO A 34 0.41 26.63 -17.12
N LEU A 35 1.72 26.68 -17.34
CA LEU A 35 2.50 25.50 -17.76
C LEU A 35 2.19 24.26 -16.91
N PHE A 36 2.07 23.08 -17.55
CA PHE A 36 1.77 21.81 -16.87
C PHE A 36 2.68 21.54 -15.67
N LYS A 37 3.98 21.88 -15.76
CA LYS A 37 4.93 21.77 -14.65
C LYS A 37 4.52 22.59 -13.43
N ARG A 38 3.98 23.79 -13.64
CA ARG A 38 3.50 24.69 -12.58
C ARG A 38 2.21 24.16 -11.94
N MET A 39 1.26 23.70 -12.76
CA MET A 39 0.05 23.03 -12.25
C MET A 39 0.41 21.81 -11.40
N LYS A 40 1.25 20.91 -11.92
CA LYS A 40 1.73 19.72 -11.18
C LYS A 40 2.40 20.10 -9.86
N SER A 41 3.28 21.09 -9.87
CA SER A 41 3.98 21.55 -8.66
C SER A 41 3.00 22.09 -7.61
N THR A 42 2.03 22.92 -8.02
CA THR A 42 0.99 23.45 -7.12
C THR A 42 0.13 22.33 -6.54
N MET A 43 -0.30 21.37 -7.37
CA MET A 43 -1.08 20.21 -6.92
C MET A 43 -0.29 19.37 -5.91
N TYR A 44 0.97 19.05 -6.22
CA TYR A 44 1.81 18.24 -5.35
C TYR A 44 2.12 18.96 -4.03
N SER A 45 2.36 20.27 -4.07
CA SER A 45 2.57 21.12 -2.89
C SER A 45 1.31 21.27 -2.03
N HIS A 46 0.13 21.31 -2.65
CA HIS A 46 -1.12 21.32 -1.89
C HIS A 46 -1.39 19.96 -1.24
N ARG A 47 -1.10 18.86 -1.96
CA ARG A 47 -1.21 17.49 -1.43
C ARG A 47 -0.24 17.24 -0.29
N SER A 48 1.01 17.70 -0.39
CA SER A 48 2.02 17.49 0.65
C SER A 48 1.64 18.10 2.00
N LYS A 49 0.85 19.18 2.01
CA LYS A 49 0.31 19.79 3.25
C LYS A 49 -0.67 18.90 4.01
N ARG A 50 -1.29 17.91 3.35
CA ARG A 50 -2.24 16.98 4.00
C ARG A 50 -1.55 15.78 4.65
N TYR A 51 -0.33 15.48 4.23
CA TYR A 51 0.42 14.36 4.75
C TYR A 51 1.36 14.85 5.84
N LEU A 52 1.47 14.06 6.92
CA LEU A 52 2.52 14.27 7.90
C LEU A 52 3.88 14.18 7.21
N LYS A 53 4.81 15.07 7.58
CA LYS A 53 6.19 14.92 7.16
C LYS A 53 6.70 13.59 7.67
N LEU A 54 7.36 12.84 6.80
CA LEU A 54 8.03 11.61 7.18
C LEU A 54 9.11 11.99 8.23
N PRO A 55 9.29 11.19 9.30
CA PRO A 55 10.39 11.39 10.25
C PRO A 55 11.74 11.36 9.52
N GLU A 56 12.73 12.10 10.00
CA GLU A 56 14.07 12.13 9.37
C GLU A 56 14.77 10.77 9.43
N HIS A 57 14.53 10.01 10.51
CA HIS A 57 15.02 8.64 10.64
C HIS A 57 13.89 7.64 10.79
N ARG A 58 14.07 6.47 10.18
CA ARG A 58 13.12 5.35 10.25
C ARG A 58 12.79 4.92 11.70
N ARG A 59 13.77 4.99 12.62
CA ARG A 59 13.59 4.62 14.03
C ARG A 59 12.63 5.53 14.80
N ASP A 60 12.43 6.75 14.30
CA ASP A 60 11.52 7.72 14.91
C ASP A 60 10.10 7.58 14.37
N GLN A 61 9.85 6.59 13.49
CA GLN A 61 8.53 6.30 12.95
C GLN A 61 7.61 5.72 14.03
N GLN A 62 6.75 6.60 14.53
CA GLN A 62 5.59 6.23 15.34
C GLN A 62 4.34 6.28 14.48
N ILE A 63 3.52 5.24 14.55
CA ILE A 63 2.19 5.24 13.94
C ILE A 63 1.24 5.96 14.89
N PRO A 64 0.63 7.10 14.50
CA PRO A 64 -0.38 7.78 15.32
C PRO A 64 -1.53 6.85 15.68
N ASP A 65 -2.09 7.00 16.89
CA ASP A 65 -3.15 6.13 17.39
C ASP A 65 -4.40 6.12 16.50
N ALA A 66 -4.71 7.26 15.88
CA ALA A 66 -5.80 7.38 14.90
C ALA A 66 -5.65 6.46 13.67
N PHE A 67 -4.43 5.95 13.39
CA PHE A 67 -4.15 5.01 12.31
C PHE A 67 -3.88 3.58 12.79
N ARG A 68 -3.97 3.33 14.10
CA ARG A 68 -3.81 1.99 14.66
C ARG A 68 -5.10 1.18 14.66
N THR A 69 -6.23 1.85 14.45
CA THR A 69 -7.56 1.24 14.38
C THR A 69 -8.20 1.43 13.01
N THR A 70 -9.12 0.53 12.67
CA THR A 70 -9.97 0.66 11.49
C THR A 70 -11.04 1.74 11.71
N MET A 71 -11.75 2.12 10.64
CA MET A 71 -12.90 3.03 10.74
C MET A 71 -14.03 2.49 11.63
N ALA A 72 -14.07 1.17 11.86
CA ALA A 72 -15.03 0.51 12.76
C ALA A 72 -14.52 0.41 14.21
N GLY A 73 -13.36 0.97 14.52
CA GLY A 73 -12.75 0.94 15.86
C GLY A 73 -12.02 -0.35 16.20
N GLU A 74 -11.91 -1.32 15.28
CA GLU A 74 -11.10 -2.52 15.52
C GLU A 74 -9.60 -2.21 15.44
N ASP A 75 -8.80 -2.80 16.34
CA ASP A 75 -7.34 -2.76 16.24
C ASP A 75 -6.86 -3.32 14.90
N PHE A 76 -5.93 -2.60 14.28
CA PHE A 76 -5.41 -2.91 12.96
C PHE A 76 -3.87 -3.02 12.94
N LEU A 77 -3.17 -2.29 13.81
CA LEU A 77 -1.73 -2.48 13.98
C LEU A 77 -1.46 -3.72 14.84
N LEU A 78 -1.23 -4.86 14.18
CA LEU A 78 -0.99 -6.14 14.87
C LEU A 78 0.39 -6.19 15.53
N TRP A 79 1.43 -5.77 14.80
CA TRP A 79 2.80 -5.83 15.32
C TRP A 79 3.71 -4.78 14.68
N GLN A 80 4.64 -4.25 15.47
CA GLN A 80 5.73 -3.38 15.00
C GLN A 80 7.06 -3.89 15.57
N SER A 81 8.03 -4.14 14.70
CA SER A 81 9.42 -4.44 15.12
C SER A 81 10.25 -3.17 15.06
N ALA A 82 10.78 -2.72 16.20
CA ALA A 82 11.68 -1.58 16.23
C ALA A 82 13.05 -1.87 15.56
N SER A 83 13.59 -3.08 15.74
CA SER A 83 14.92 -3.46 15.23
C SER A 83 14.93 -3.80 13.75
N ARG A 84 13.91 -4.52 13.26
CA ARG A 84 13.76 -4.86 11.84
C ARG A 84 12.98 -3.81 11.08
N HIS A 85 12.38 -2.84 11.78
CA HIS A 85 11.47 -1.83 11.23
C HIS A 85 10.38 -2.43 10.34
N ILE A 86 9.80 -3.56 10.74
CA ILE A 86 8.69 -4.21 10.05
C ILE A 86 7.39 -3.77 10.71
N LEU A 87 6.39 -3.43 9.90
CA LEU A 87 5.01 -3.26 10.35
C LEU A 87 4.15 -4.39 9.84
N VAL A 88 3.33 -4.98 10.71
CA VAL A 88 2.33 -5.99 10.37
C VAL A 88 0.96 -5.45 10.78
N LEU A 89 0.05 -5.38 9.81
CA LEU A 89 -1.29 -4.86 9.96
C LEU A 89 -2.30 -5.96 9.66
N ALA A 90 -3.21 -6.19 10.61
CA ALA A 90 -4.34 -7.10 10.47
C ALA A 90 -5.33 -6.82 11.60
N THR A 91 -6.61 -7.05 11.34
CA THR A 91 -7.62 -7.11 12.39
C THR A 91 -7.63 -8.49 13.05
N GLY A 92 -8.15 -8.57 14.28
CA GLY A 92 -8.38 -9.86 14.94
C GLY A 92 -9.31 -10.77 14.13
N SER A 93 -10.31 -10.20 13.44
CA SER A 93 -11.21 -10.91 12.53
C SER A 93 -10.46 -11.53 11.33
N ASN A 94 -9.49 -10.82 10.76
CA ASN A 94 -8.64 -11.33 9.68
C ASN A 94 -7.73 -12.47 10.16
N ILE A 95 -7.13 -12.34 11.34
CA ILE A 95 -6.29 -13.40 11.92
C ILE A 95 -7.12 -14.67 12.19
N ARG A 96 -8.31 -14.52 12.78
CA ARG A 96 -9.24 -15.64 12.98
C ARG A 96 -9.67 -16.27 11.66
N LEU A 97 -9.97 -15.45 10.65
CA LEU A 97 -10.27 -15.94 9.30
C LEU A 97 -9.13 -16.82 8.79
N MET A 98 -7.89 -16.32 8.80
CA MET A 98 -6.73 -17.09 8.34
C MET A 98 -6.54 -18.39 9.12
N ALA A 99 -6.68 -18.37 10.44
CA ALA A 99 -6.53 -19.55 11.30
C ALA A 99 -7.53 -20.66 10.95
N THR A 100 -8.70 -20.32 10.40
CA THR A 100 -9.70 -21.29 9.95
C THR A 100 -9.47 -21.81 8.52
N ARG A 101 -8.51 -21.24 7.76
CA ARG A 101 -8.25 -21.64 6.38
C ARG A 101 -7.04 -22.56 6.30
N ARG A 102 -7.12 -23.55 5.41
CA ARG A 102 -6.02 -24.47 5.09
C ARG A 102 -5.11 -23.97 3.97
N THR A 103 -5.59 -22.97 3.23
CA THR A 103 -4.88 -22.44 2.06
C THR A 103 -4.80 -20.94 2.17
N TRP A 104 -3.57 -20.45 2.11
CA TRP A 104 -3.24 -19.03 2.05
C TRP A 104 -2.48 -18.76 0.75
N ALA A 105 -2.59 -17.55 0.25
CA ALA A 105 -1.74 -17.06 -0.82
C ALA A 105 -0.90 -15.90 -0.29
N LEU A 106 0.33 -15.79 -0.78
CA LEU A 106 1.26 -14.75 -0.38
C LEU A 106 1.63 -13.96 -1.64
N ASP A 107 1.67 -12.65 -1.53
CA ASP A 107 2.02 -11.79 -2.65
C ASP A 107 2.88 -10.61 -2.18
N GLY A 108 3.91 -10.31 -2.96
CA GLY A 108 4.91 -9.29 -2.70
C GLY A 108 4.98 -8.30 -3.87
N THR A 109 3.84 -7.72 -4.23
CA THR A 109 3.61 -7.12 -5.55
C THR A 109 4.13 -5.70 -5.72
N PHE A 110 4.18 -4.89 -4.66
CA PHE A 110 4.35 -3.45 -4.81
C PHE A 110 5.76 -2.97 -4.43
N LYS A 111 6.46 -2.41 -5.43
CA LYS A 111 7.64 -1.54 -5.20
C LYS A 111 7.25 -0.12 -4.79
N ILE A 112 5.98 0.25 -4.92
CA ILE A 112 5.45 1.54 -4.49
C ILE A 112 5.10 1.42 -3.00
N VAL A 113 6.07 1.78 -2.17
CA VAL A 113 5.95 1.82 -0.71
C VAL A 113 6.57 3.11 -0.18
N PRO A 114 6.28 3.51 1.07
CA PRO A 114 6.96 4.65 1.66
C PRO A 114 8.48 4.47 1.60
N GLN A 115 9.22 5.58 1.52
CA GLN A 115 10.67 5.63 1.30
C GLN A 115 11.48 4.68 2.21
N TRP A 116 10.96 4.38 3.40
CA TRP A 116 11.61 3.50 4.36
C TRP A 116 11.52 2.01 4.06
N TYR A 117 10.59 1.58 3.20
CA TYR A 117 10.31 0.17 2.96
C TYR A 117 10.76 -0.22 1.55
N GLN A 118 11.08 -1.51 1.38
CA GLN A 118 11.41 -2.08 0.08
C GLN A 118 10.22 -2.81 -0.56
N GLN A 119 9.24 -3.20 0.25
CA GLN A 119 8.10 -4.00 -0.21
C GLN A 119 6.86 -3.83 0.67
N LEU A 120 5.70 -3.91 0.02
CA LEU A 120 4.44 -4.30 0.64
C LEU A 120 4.23 -5.78 0.36
N PHE A 121 4.31 -6.58 1.41
CA PHE A 121 4.02 -8.00 1.39
C PHE A 121 2.62 -8.24 1.96
N THR A 122 1.87 -9.17 1.38
CA THR A 122 0.47 -9.41 1.71
C THR A 122 0.20 -10.90 1.86
N ILE A 123 -0.61 -11.25 2.85
CA ILE A 123 -1.10 -12.61 3.06
C ILE A 123 -2.61 -12.59 2.85
N HIS A 124 -3.07 -13.53 2.05
CA HIS A 124 -4.44 -13.63 1.60
C HIS A 124 -5.07 -14.93 2.08
N ALA A 125 -6.33 -14.85 2.48
CA ALA A 125 -7.16 -15.99 2.84
C ALA A 125 -8.26 -16.21 1.79
N PHE A 126 -8.62 -17.47 1.56
CA PHE A 126 -9.82 -17.77 0.77
C PHE A 126 -11.08 -17.60 1.61
N LEU A 127 -12.04 -16.85 1.09
CA LEU A 127 -13.38 -16.66 1.67
C LEU A 127 -14.41 -16.67 0.54
N ALA A 128 -15.36 -17.61 0.60
CA ALA A 128 -16.44 -17.75 -0.38
C ALA A 128 -15.96 -17.75 -1.85
N GLY A 129 -14.90 -18.53 -2.14
CA GLY A 129 -14.31 -18.63 -3.48
C GLY A 129 -13.50 -17.41 -3.93
N LYS A 130 -13.33 -16.39 -3.08
CA LYS A 130 -12.56 -15.18 -3.37
C LYS A 130 -11.30 -15.12 -2.51
N LEU A 131 -10.26 -14.52 -3.06
CA LEU A 131 -9.03 -14.22 -2.35
C LEU A 131 -9.17 -12.87 -1.64
N VAL A 132 -9.06 -12.86 -0.32
CA VAL A 132 -9.22 -11.67 0.53
C VAL A 132 -7.90 -11.35 1.20
N LEU A 133 -7.47 -10.08 1.12
CA LEU A 133 -6.30 -9.59 1.84
C LEU A 133 -6.57 -9.62 3.35
N ALA A 134 -5.79 -10.40 4.08
CA ALA A 134 -5.97 -10.58 5.52
C ALA A 134 -4.87 -9.85 6.32
N VAL A 135 -3.62 -9.91 5.85
CA VAL A 135 -2.47 -9.28 6.52
C VAL A 135 -1.69 -8.45 5.52
N TYR A 136 -1.28 -7.25 5.95
CA TYR A 136 -0.38 -6.37 5.24
C TYR A 136 0.93 -6.23 6.02
N CYS A 137 2.05 -6.32 5.33
CA CYS A 137 3.38 -6.22 5.92
C CYS A 137 4.21 -5.20 5.15
N LEU A 138 4.68 -4.15 5.83
CA LEU A 138 5.67 -3.25 5.27
C LEU A 138 7.06 -3.73 5.69
N CYS A 139 7.86 -4.13 4.69
CA CYS A 139 9.13 -4.81 4.88
C CYS A 139 10.30 -3.91 4.47
N THR A 140 11.38 -3.93 5.24
CA THR A 140 12.62 -3.23 4.89
C THR A 140 13.51 -4.04 3.95
N ASP A 141 13.30 -5.35 3.88
CA ASP A 141 14.11 -6.30 3.15
C ASP A 141 13.23 -7.38 2.52
N LYS A 142 13.79 -8.12 1.57
CA LYS A 142 13.11 -9.17 0.79
C LYS A 142 13.74 -10.55 0.97
N ASP A 143 14.31 -10.78 2.16
CA ASP A 143 15.06 -11.99 2.46
C ASP A 143 14.22 -13.04 3.22
N ILE A 144 14.72 -14.28 3.24
CA ILE A 144 14.06 -15.41 3.91
C ILE A 144 13.84 -15.13 5.42
N PRO A 145 14.81 -14.60 6.18
CA PRO A 145 14.62 -14.25 7.59
C PRO A 145 13.47 -13.26 7.83
N THR A 146 13.28 -12.27 6.96
CA THR A 146 12.20 -11.30 7.07
C THR A 146 10.83 -11.96 6.91
N TYR A 147 10.67 -12.83 5.91
CA TYR A 147 9.42 -13.55 5.72
C TYR A 147 9.15 -14.54 6.86
N GLY A 148 10.17 -15.26 7.34
CA GLY A 148 10.06 -16.15 8.49
C GLY A 148 9.61 -15.40 9.75
N PHE A 149 10.17 -14.22 10.00
CA PHE A 149 9.75 -13.35 11.10
C PHE A 149 8.28 -12.93 10.98
N ILE A 150 7.83 -12.48 9.81
CA ILE A 150 6.44 -12.10 9.55
C ILE A 150 5.49 -13.26 9.83
N LEU A 151 5.78 -14.44 9.30
CA LEU A 151 4.93 -15.62 9.47
C LEU A 151 4.83 -16.00 10.95
N SER A 152 5.93 -15.96 11.71
CA SER A 152 5.92 -16.21 13.15
C SER A 152 5.05 -15.22 13.95
N LYS A 153 4.99 -13.96 13.51
CA LYS A 153 4.21 -12.90 14.19
C LYS A 153 2.75 -12.87 13.76
N SER A 154 2.44 -13.36 12.58
CA SER A 154 1.06 -13.42 12.07
C SER A 154 0.17 -14.46 12.77
N GLY A 155 0.74 -15.28 13.68
CA GLY A 155 -0.01 -16.32 14.40
C GLY A 155 -0.40 -17.54 13.55
N ILE A 156 0.13 -17.60 12.32
CA ILE A 156 -0.20 -18.63 11.32
C ILE A 156 0.61 -19.92 11.54
N THR A 157 1.78 -19.84 12.17
CA THR A 157 2.60 -21.01 12.51
C THR A 157 2.12 -21.62 13.84
N GLY A 158 0.97 -22.28 13.82
CA GLY A 158 0.75 -23.40 14.73
C GLY A 158 1.69 -24.53 14.32
N ASN A 159 2.45 -25.10 15.25
CA ASN A 159 3.32 -26.25 15.01
C ASN A 159 2.64 -27.27 14.10
N PRO A 160 3.26 -27.71 12.98
CA PRO A 160 2.82 -28.94 12.35
C PRO A 160 3.09 -30.07 13.36
N GLN A 161 2.05 -30.59 13.99
CA GLN A 161 2.14 -31.91 14.61
C GLN A 161 2.62 -32.88 13.52
N PRO A 162 3.71 -33.63 13.75
CA PRO A 162 4.10 -34.70 12.84
C PRO A 162 2.89 -35.64 12.72
N GLN A 163 2.41 -35.84 11.50
CA GLN A 163 1.50 -36.95 11.27
C GLN A 163 2.31 -38.23 11.51
N SER A 164 1.88 -38.97 12.53
CA SER A 164 2.41 -40.29 12.92
C SER A 164 2.43 -41.26 11.76
#